data_AF-A0A1C5U535-F1
#
_entry.id   AF-A0A1C5U535-F1
#
_cell.length_a   1.000
_cell.length_b   1.000
_cell.length_c   1.000
_cell.angle_alpha   90.00
_cell.angle_beta   90.00
_cell.angle_gamma   90.00
#
_symmetry.space_group_name_H-M   'P 1'
#
loop_
_entity.id
_entity.type
_entity.pdbx_description
1 polymer ?
#
loop_
_entity_poly.entity_id
_entity_poly.type
_entity_poly.pdbx_seq_one_letter_code
_entity_poly.pdbx_strand_id
1 'polypeptide(L)'
;MKKVIKIAAVFCLIPFFMFLFILSAVSGTGTQKEINGSGGFNRGTGQALVETALREDGTVSGEKYWNFSYPSMPYIDGSATPWCGAFVNWCANEIGVYPDIIPHTGLCTAGMDWFRSRGQWESVSYTPQAGDIVYFDFDGDGITEHVGIVQFAEGDNIITVEGNTDGTGSTTGNAVAQKVRNKSAVLGYGLPAYPRISPDLEGDTVEEQVYNYFRTLGYSKEATCGIIANMKAESGVNSTSIQGGGAGPAAGICQWENYNTQSGRWLSLYERAKSEGKDWTDLKVQLDFLVWELEGGDATTKYLMDTNYGGLEAFRNTQSVSMATEAFEKCFERAGIPNMEVRLQYAYEYMGMF
;
A
#
# COMPACT_ATOMS: atom_id res chain seq x y z
N MET A 1 15.70 11.13 60.99
CA MET A 1 14.42 10.88 60.30
C MET A 1 14.36 11.75 59.05
N LYS A 2 13.97 11.15 57.90
CA LYS A 2 13.56 11.78 56.61
C LYS A 2 14.69 12.42 55.79
N LYS A 3 14.82 12.24 54.48
CA LYS A 3 14.17 11.39 53.45
C LYS A 3 15.20 11.33 52.30
N VAL A 4 15.58 10.14 51.85
CA VAL A 4 16.35 9.97 50.60
C VAL A 4 15.37 10.12 49.45
N ILE A 5 15.55 11.12 48.60
CA ILE A 5 14.80 11.29 47.36
C ILE A 5 15.51 10.44 46.29
N LYS A 6 14.91 9.32 45.90
CA LYS A 6 15.31 8.57 44.71
C LYS A 6 14.79 9.33 43.48
N ILE A 7 15.69 9.83 42.66
CA ILE A 7 15.37 10.31 41.31
C ILE A 7 15.23 9.05 40.44
N ALA A 8 14.00 8.71 40.07
CA ALA A 8 13.74 7.74 39.02
C ALA A 8 13.97 8.43 37.68
N ALA A 9 15.02 8.03 36.97
CA ALA A 9 15.20 8.39 35.57
C ALA A 9 14.14 7.65 34.75
N VAL A 10 13.06 8.35 34.39
CA VAL A 10 12.15 7.92 33.33
C VAL A 10 12.89 8.19 32.02
N PHE A 11 13.50 7.15 31.44
CA PHE A 11 13.90 7.17 30.04
C PHE A 11 12.62 7.17 29.20
N CYS A 12 12.16 8.37 28.85
CA CYS A 12 11.17 8.54 27.81
C CYS A 12 11.85 8.17 26.49
N LEU A 13 11.59 6.96 25.99
CA LEU A 13 11.91 6.59 24.61
C LEU A 13 11.05 7.50 23.71
N ILE A 14 11.66 8.56 23.19
CA ILE A 14 11.09 9.36 22.12
C ILE A 14 11.12 8.47 20.88
N PRO A 15 9.97 8.10 20.28
CA PRO A 15 9.98 7.40 19.00
C PRO A 15 10.60 8.34 17.97
N PHE A 16 11.61 7.82 17.28
CA PHE A 16 12.36 8.49 16.24
C PHE A 16 11.40 8.68 15.05
N PHE A 17 10.72 9.83 14.96
CA PHE A 17 9.94 10.19 13.79
C PHE A 17 10.91 10.37 12.62
N MET A 18 11.04 9.33 11.79
CA MET A 18 11.77 9.43 10.53
C MET A 18 10.88 10.18 9.54
N PHE A 19 10.92 11.52 9.60
CA PHE A 19 10.38 12.38 8.56
C PHE A 19 11.17 12.13 7.27
N LEU A 20 10.58 11.42 6.31
CA LEU A 20 11.09 11.35 4.96
C LEU A 20 10.81 12.69 4.27
N PHE A 21 11.67 13.69 4.49
CA PHE A 21 11.65 14.92 3.70
C PHE A 21 12.22 14.63 2.31
N ILE A 22 11.34 14.43 1.32
CA ILE A 22 11.75 14.50 -0.09
C ILE A 22 11.82 15.98 -0.48
N LEU A 23 12.99 16.58 -0.25
CA LEU A 23 13.35 17.90 -0.80
C LEU A 23 13.96 17.70 -2.19
N SER A 24 13.18 17.89 -3.25
CA SER A 24 13.73 18.14 -4.59
C SER A 24 13.56 19.61 -4.94
N ALA A 25 14.58 20.41 -4.66
CA ALA A 25 14.75 21.72 -5.28
C ALA A 25 15.30 21.52 -6.70
N VAL A 26 14.54 21.92 -7.72
CA VAL A 26 15.07 22.11 -9.08
C VAL A 26 14.90 23.56 -9.47
N SER A 27 16.00 24.31 -9.39
CA SER A 27 16.22 25.52 -10.15
C SER A 27 17.24 25.20 -11.24
N GLY A 28 16.84 25.34 -12.51
CA GLY A 28 17.73 25.08 -13.63
C GLY A 28 17.00 25.07 -14.97
N THR A 29 16.99 26.22 -15.63
CA THR A 29 16.58 26.38 -17.03
C THR A 29 17.48 25.53 -17.93
N GLY A 30 16.93 24.47 -18.50
CA GLY A 30 17.62 23.58 -19.44
C GLY A 30 16.60 22.87 -20.33
N THR A 31 16.79 22.99 -21.64
CA THR A 31 15.93 22.51 -22.74
C THR A 31 15.42 21.07 -22.59
N GLN A 32 14.12 20.88 -22.82
CA GLN A 32 13.43 19.59 -22.89
C GLN A 32 14.15 18.61 -23.81
N LYS A 33 14.66 17.53 -23.21
CA LYS A 33 14.95 16.29 -23.91
C LYS A 33 14.19 15.20 -23.16
N GLU A 34 13.15 14.68 -23.80
CA GLU A 34 12.28 13.63 -23.28
C GLU A 34 13.10 12.45 -22.78
N ILE A 35 12.91 12.09 -21.51
CA ILE A 35 13.37 10.84 -20.94
C ILE A 35 12.12 9.97 -20.78
N ASN A 36 11.88 9.11 -21.77
CA ASN A 36 11.00 7.96 -21.62
C ASN A 36 11.67 6.98 -20.65
N GLY A 37 11.30 7.05 -19.37
CA GLY A 37 11.75 6.15 -18.32
C GLY A 37 10.83 6.27 -17.10
N SER A 38 10.32 5.12 -16.63
CA SER A 38 9.66 4.87 -15.33
C SER A 38 8.41 5.65 -14.88
N GLY A 39 7.91 6.65 -15.61
CA GLY A 39 6.76 7.47 -15.15
C GLY A 39 5.33 6.91 -15.30
N GLY A 40 5.17 5.67 -15.77
CA GLY A 40 3.86 5.14 -16.21
C GLY A 40 3.14 4.16 -15.26
N PHE A 41 3.84 3.53 -14.31
CA PHE A 41 3.32 2.35 -13.59
C PHE A 41 2.62 2.66 -12.25
N ASN A 42 2.66 3.88 -11.74
CA ASN A 42 2.00 4.21 -10.47
C ASN A 42 0.57 4.78 -10.64
N ARG A 43 0.13 5.14 -11.86
CA ARG A 43 -1.24 5.63 -12.05
C ARG A 43 -2.24 4.52 -11.70
N GLY A 44 -3.27 4.86 -10.94
CA GLY A 44 -4.32 3.91 -10.56
C GLY A 44 -4.20 3.28 -9.18
N THR A 45 -3.14 3.54 -8.40
CA THR A 45 -2.94 2.88 -7.09
C THR A 45 -3.24 3.79 -5.90
N GLY A 46 -3.52 3.20 -4.72
CA GLY A 46 -3.68 3.96 -3.48
C GLY A 46 -2.41 4.72 -3.06
N GLN A 47 -1.24 4.12 -3.26
CA GLN A 47 0.04 4.78 -3.02
C GLN A 47 0.21 6.03 -3.90
N ALA A 48 -0.17 5.97 -5.18
CA ALA A 48 -0.10 7.13 -6.04
C ALA A 48 -1.09 8.24 -5.66
N LEU A 49 -2.24 7.88 -5.06
CA LEU A 49 -3.14 8.86 -4.47
C LEU A 49 -2.44 9.61 -3.34
N VAL A 50 -1.76 8.88 -2.44
CA VAL A 50 -0.97 9.44 -1.33
C VAL A 50 0.16 10.33 -1.85
N GLU A 51 0.98 9.84 -2.78
CA GLU A 51 2.09 10.61 -3.38
C GLU A 51 1.59 11.88 -4.08
N THR A 52 0.43 11.81 -4.74
CA THR A 52 -0.21 12.97 -5.36
C THR A 52 -0.66 13.98 -4.31
N ALA A 53 -1.27 13.52 -3.22
CA ALA A 53 -1.68 14.38 -2.12
C ALA A 53 -0.48 15.05 -1.43
N LEU A 54 0.60 14.30 -1.18
CA LEU A 54 1.83 14.80 -0.56
C LEU A 54 2.52 15.90 -1.37
N ARG A 55 2.42 15.87 -2.70
CA ARG A 55 2.94 16.95 -3.57
C ARG A 55 2.23 18.29 -3.36
N GLU A 56 1.04 18.27 -2.78
CA GLU A 56 0.25 19.47 -2.50
C GLU A 56 0.40 19.95 -1.04
N ASP A 57 1.16 19.25 -0.19
CA ASP A 57 1.38 19.61 1.21
C ASP A 57 1.86 21.07 1.36
N GLY A 58 1.19 21.84 2.21
CA GLY A 58 1.42 23.27 2.39
C GLY A 58 0.72 24.20 1.39
N THR A 59 -0.06 23.69 0.43
CA THR A 59 -0.87 24.52 -0.47
C THR A 59 -1.92 25.29 0.33
N VAL A 60 -1.98 26.62 0.17
CA VAL A 60 -2.84 27.54 0.95
C VAL A 60 -3.97 28.13 0.10
N SER A 61 -4.85 27.28 -0.46
CA SER A 61 -6.14 27.66 -1.07
C SER A 61 -6.84 26.42 -1.61
N GLY A 62 -8.16 26.35 -1.45
CA GLY A 62 -8.98 25.30 -2.05
C GLY A 62 -9.41 25.54 -3.49
N GLU A 63 -9.16 26.72 -4.04
CA GLU A 63 -9.75 27.18 -5.32
C GLU A 63 -9.48 26.20 -6.47
N LYS A 64 -8.25 25.69 -6.58
CA LYS A 64 -7.84 24.70 -7.59
C LYS A 64 -8.72 23.46 -7.55
N TYR A 65 -8.87 22.86 -6.37
CA TYR A 65 -9.59 21.60 -6.20
C TYR A 65 -11.11 21.79 -6.32
N TRP A 66 -11.60 22.92 -5.80
CA TRP A 66 -13.01 23.30 -5.92
C TRP A 66 -13.41 23.51 -7.37
N ASN A 67 -12.67 24.32 -8.14
CA ASN A 67 -12.98 24.62 -9.53
C ASN A 67 -12.88 23.37 -10.42
N PHE A 68 -12.00 22.42 -10.10
CA PHE A 68 -11.95 21.12 -10.76
C PHE A 68 -13.24 20.32 -10.54
N SER A 69 -13.69 20.20 -9.29
CA SER A 69 -14.88 19.41 -8.96
C SER A 69 -16.19 20.11 -9.36
N TYR A 70 -16.23 21.43 -9.23
CA TYR A 70 -17.45 22.23 -9.34
C TYR A 70 -17.25 23.46 -10.23
N PRO A 71 -16.94 23.28 -11.53
CA PRO A 71 -16.60 24.40 -12.42
C PRO A 71 -17.74 25.42 -12.63
N SER A 72 -18.97 25.04 -12.27
CA SER A 72 -20.16 25.91 -12.36
C SER A 72 -20.52 26.60 -11.04
N MET A 73 -19.77 26.36 -9.96
CA MET A 73 -20.01 26.97 -8.64
C MET A 73 -18.78 27.78 -8.21
N PRO A 74 -18.93 29.08 -7.86
CA PRO A 74 -17.80 29.90 -7.46
C PRO A 74 -17.17 29.37 -6.16
N TYR A 75 -15.83 29.36 -6.10
CA TYR A 75 -15.11 29.17 -4.86
C TYR A 75 -15.27 30.40 -3.95
N ILE A 76 -15.57 30.17 -2.67
CA ILE A 76 -15.71 31.24 -1.67
C ILE A 76 -14.90 30.82 -0.43
N ASP A 77 -13.80 31.53 -0.18
CA ASP A 77 -12.92 31.24 0.95
C ASP A 77 -13.68 31.28 2.30
N GLY A 78 -13.25 30.42 3.22
CA GLY A 78 -13.93 30.15 4.49
C GLY A 78 -14.89 28.95 4.44
N SER A 79 -15.93 28.98 5.27
CA SER A 79 -16.83 27.82 5.49
C SER A 79 -17.86 27.60 4.38
N ALA A 80 -17.95 28.51 3.40
CA ALA A 80 -18.97 28.45 2.35
C ALA A 80 -18.68 27.35 1.31
N THR A 81 -17.40 27.05 1.05
CA THR A 81 -16.99 25.99 0.12
C THR A 81 -15.97 25.06 0.77
N PRO A 82 -16.39 24.17 1.68
CA PRO A 82 -15.49 23.18 2.27
C PRO A 82 -14.96 22.24 1.17
N TRP A 83 -13.65 22.19 1.00
CA TRP A 83 -13.01 21.59 -0.18
C TRP A 83 -12.23 20.30 0.12
N CYS A 84 -12.39 19.71 1.31
CA CYS A 84 -11.74 18.44 1.67
C CYS A 84 -12.08 17.30 0.68
N GLY A 85 -13.36 17.08 0.36
CA GLY A 85 -13.74 16.09 -0.66
C GLY A 85 -13.33 16.49 -2.08
N ALA A 86 -13.36 17.79 -2.41
CA ALA A 86 -12.91 18.29 -3.71
C ALA A 86 -11.40 18.05 -3.94
N PHE A 87 -10.59 18.14 -2.87
CA PHE A 87 -9.17 17.76 -2.89
C PHE A 87 -8.99 16.27 -3.23
N VAL A 88 -9.76 15.39 -2.58
CA VAL A 88 -9.75 13.95 -2.87
C VAL A 88 -10.14 13.67 -4.33
N ASN A 89 -11.16 14.35 -4.87
CA ASN A 89 -11.56 14.25 -6.28
C ASN A 89 -10.40 14.61 -7.22
N TRP A 90 -9.71 15.72 -6.94
CA TRP A 90 -8.59 16.17 -7.76
C TRP A 90 -7.43 15.18 -7.71
N CYS A 91 -7.05 14.70 -6.52
CA CYS A 91 -6.01 13.68 -6.39
C CYS A 91 -6.37 12.40 -7.17
N ALA A 92 -7.63 11.97 -7.13
CA ALA A 92 -8.11 10.80 -7.85
C ALA A 92 -8.06 10.99 -9.38
N ASN A 93 -8.30 12.22 -9.88
CA ASN A 93 -8.14 12.55 -11.29
C ASN A 93 -6.69 12.44 -11.76
N GLU A 94 -5.75 12.96 -10.98
CA GLU A 94 -4.33 12.93 -11.36
C GLU A 94 -3.78 11.51 -11.50
N ILE A 95 -4.36 10.54 -10.79
CA ILE A 95 -4.01 9.13 -10.90
C ILE A 95 -4.92 8.33 -11.84
N GLY A 96 -5.89 8.97 -12.49
CA GLY A 96 -6.76 8.37 -13.51
C GLY A 96 -7.84 7.43 -12.98
N VAL A 97 -8.26 7.57 -11.70
CA VAL A 97 -9.30 6.70 -11.09
C VAL A 97 -10.62 7.41 -10.84
N TYR A 98 -10.67 8.71 -11.10
CA TYR A 98 -11.87 9.52 -10.97
C TYR A 98 -12.75 9.43 -12.23
N PRO A 99 -14.09 9.37 -12.10
CA PRO A 99 -14.89 9.33 -10.87
C PRO A 99 -15.38 7.91 -10.48
N ASP A 100 -14.86 6.87 -11.13
CA ASP A 100 -15.44 5.51 -11.02
C ASP A 100 -15.05 4.78 -9.71
N ILE A 101 -13.89 5.12 -9.16
CA ILE A 101 -13.29 4.47 -7.98
C ILE A 101 -13.32 5.38 -6.75
N ILE A 102 -13.33 6.70 -6.95
CA ILE A 102 -13.50 7.73 -5.92
C ILE A 102 -14.73 8.58 -6.29
N PRO A 103 -15.69 8.78 -5.38
CA PRO A 103 -16.93 9.49 -5.70
C PRO A 103 -16.69 10.95 -6.06
N HIS A 104 -17.36 11.44 -7.10
CA HIS A 104 -17.47 12.88 -7.37
C HIS A 104 -18.33 13.56 -6.30
N THR A 105 -17.71 14.01 -5.20
CA THR A 105 -18.41 14.76 -4.16
C THR A 105 -17.47 15.57 -3.27
N GLY A 106 -17.93 16.73 -2.82
CA GLY A 106 -17.34 17.54 -1.76
C GLY A 106 -18.07 17.33 -0.42
N LEU A 107 -19.23 16.68 -0.43
CA LEU A 107 -19.98 16.33 0.77
C LEU A 107 -19.47 15.01 1.34
N CYS A 108 -18.97 15.04 2.57
CA CYS A 108 -18.42 13.87 3.28
C CYS A 108 -19.47 12.76 3.41
N THR A 109 -20.72 13.10 3.77
CA THR A 109 -21.82 12.14 3.93
C THR A 109 -22.12 11.40 2.63
N ALA A 110 -22.20 12.11 1.50
CA ALA A 110 -22.43 11.50 0.20
C ALA A 110 -21.26 10.58 -0.24
N GLY A 111 -20.03 10.93 0.13
CA GLY A 111 -18.86 10.08 -0.13
C GLY A 111 -18.90 8.79 0.67
N MET A 112 -19.18 8.87 1.97
CA MET A 112 -19.38 7.72 2.84
C MET A 112 -20.50 6.79 2.31
N ASP A 113 -21.66 7.36 1.96
CA ASP A 113 -22.80 6.57 1.46
C ASP A 113 -22.48 5.89 0.13
N TRP A 114 -21.70 6.53 -0.75
CA TRP A 114 -21.24 5.93 -1.99
C TRP A 114 -20.42 4.66 -1.74
N PHE A 115 -19.44 4.72 -0.83
CA PHE A 115 -18.62 3.56 -0.48
C PHE A 115 -19.44 2.45 0.19
N ARG A 116 -20.34 2.81 1.12
CA ARG A 116 -21.25 1.85 1.76
C ARG A 116 -22.13 1.13 0.74
N SER A 117 -22.70 1.85 -0.21
CA SER A 117 -23.57 1.27 -1.25
C SER A 117 -22.88 0.25 -2.15
N ARG A 118 -21.54 0.28 -2.19
CA ARG A 118 -20.69 -0.60 -2.99
C ARG A 118 -20.03 -1.73 -2.19
N GLY A 119 -20.33 -1.84 -0.90
CA GLY A 119 -19.64 -2.77 -0.01
C GLY A 119 -18.16 -2.45 0.17
N GLN A 120 -17.77 -1.19 -0.05
CA GLN A 120 -16.40 -0.67 -0.01
C GLN A 120 -16.19 0.18 1.24
N TRP A 121 -16.79 -0.22 2.37
CA TRP A 121 -16.75 0.53 3.62
C TRP A 121 -16.29 -0.35 4.75
N GLU A 122 -15.33 0.14 5.53
CA GLU A 122 -14.84 -0.50 6.74
C GLU A 122 -15.03 0.39 7.97
N SER A 123 -15.16 -0.25 9.13
CA SER A 123 -15.31 0.46 10.41
C SER A 123 -13.94 0.87 10.99
N VAL A 124 -13.96 1.63 12.09
CA VAL A 124 -12.74 2.03 12.82
C VAL A 124 -11.87 0.85 13.31
N SER A 125 -12.42 -0.37 13.39
CA SER A 125 -11.65 -1.56 13.78
C SER A 125 -10.69 -2.05 12.69
N TYR A 126 -10.89 -1.62 11.45
CA TYR A 126 -10.02 -1.94 10.33
C TYR A 126 -8.66 -1.22 10.48
N THR A 127 -7.60 -1.87 10.00
CA THR A 127 -6.29 -1.23 9.87
C THR A 127 -6.16 -0.69 8.45
N PRO A 128 -6.27 0.65 8.25
CA PRO A 128 -6.32 1.22 6.92
C PRO A 128 -4.98 1.16 6.19
N GLN A 129 -5.06 1.14 4.87
CA GLN A 129 -3.96 1.08 3.92
C GLN A 129 -3.77 2.44 3.22
N ALA A 130 -2.60 2.59 2.59
CA ALA A 130 -2.29 3.78 1.80
C ALA A 130 -3.33 3.98 0.68
N GLY A 131 -3.93 5.17 0.63
CA GLY A 131 -4.95 5.52 -0.35
C GLY A 131 -6.39 5.19 0.05
N ASP A 132 -6.62 4.61 1.23
CA ASP A 132 -7.98 4.58 1.79
C ASP A 132 -8.46 5.99 2.09
N ILE A 133 -9.77 6.19 2.00
CA ILE A 133 -10.41 7.48 2.27
C ILE A 133 -10.97 7.43 3.68
N VAL A 134 -10.34 8.16 4.61
CA VAL A 134 -10.81 8.23 5.99
C VAL A 134 -11.88 9.31 6.14
N TYR A 135 -12.96 8.97 6.85
CA TYR A 135 -14.02 9.89 7.21
C TYR A 135 -14.02 10.11 8.72
N PHE A 136 -14.00 11.37 9.12
CA PHE A 136 -13.95 11.79 10.52
C PHE A 136 -15.31 12.24 11.01
N ASP A 137 -15.54 11.99 12.29
CA ASP A 137 -16.66 12.44 13.11
C ASP A 137 -16.05 12.94 14.43
N PHE A 138 -15.84 14.25 14.53
CA PHE A 138 -15.06 14.84 15.62
C PHE A 138 -15.89 15.07 16.88
N ASP A 139 -17.21 15.21 16.76
CA ASP A 139 -18.12 15.41 17.88
C ASP A 139 -18.83 14.11 18.35
N GLY A 140 -18.72 13.04 17.56
CA GLY A 140 -19.20 11.71 17.89
C GLY A 140 -20.70 11.54 17.67
N ASP A 141 -21.33 12.37 16.83
CA ASP A 141 -22.77 12.31 16.56
C ASP A 141 -23.16 11.27 15.49
N GLY A 142 -22.17 10.62 14.87
CA GLY A 142 -22.32 9.61 13.82
C GLY A 142 -22.40 10.19 12.40
N ILE A 143 -22.21 11.50 12.24
CA ILE A 143 -22.23 12.21 10.96
C ILE A 143 -20.80 12.62 10.61
N THR A 144 -20.36 12.26 9.41
CA THR A 144 -19.01 12.64 8.97
C THR A 144 -18.93 14.13 8.60
N GLU A 145 -17.90 14.78 9.14
CA GLU A 145 -17.65 16.22 8.98
C GLU A 145 -16.44 16.50 8.07
N HIS A 146 -15.52 15.55 7.97
CA HIS A 146 -14.26 15.74 7.25
C HIS A 146 -13.78 14.44 6.59
N VAL A 147 -12.98 14.59 5.55
CA VAL A 147 -12.41 13.47 4.79
C VAL A 147 -10.92 13.72 4.52
N GLY A 148 -10.13 12.65 4.54
CA GLY A 148 -8.71 12.67 4.24
C GLY A 148 -8.24 11.41 3.50
N ILE A 149 -7.01 11.45 3.01
CA ILE A 149 -6.35 10.31 2.35
C ILE A 149 -5.39 9.68 3.36
N VAL A 150 -5.54 8.38 3.64
CA VAL A 150 -4.66 7.65 4.56
C VAL A 150 -3.30 7.41 3.90
N GLN A 151 -2.22 7.78 4.58
CA GLN A 151 -0.85 7.40 4.21
C GLN A 151 -0.49 6.04 4.81
N PHE A 152 -0.64 5.90 6.13
CA PHE A 152 -0.42 4.65 6.86
C PHE A 152 -1.08 4.72 8.26
N ALA A 153 -1.11 3.57 8.94
CA ALA A 153 -1.57 3.45 10.32
C ALA A 153 -0.47 2.87 11.22
N GLU A 154 -0.34 3.40 12.43
CA GLU A 154 0.57 2.91 13.45
C GLU A 154 -0.10 2.96 14.83
N GLY A 155 -0.33 1.78 15.41
CA GLY A 155 -1.06 1.63 16.67
C GLY A 155 -2.47 2.23 16.60
N ASP A 156 -2.76 3.15 17.53
CA ASP A 156 -4.04 3.88 17.62
C ASP A 156 -4.07 5.15 16.76
N ASN A 157 -3.03 5.41 15.98
CA ASN A 157 -2.94 6.59 15.13
C ASN A 157 -2.98 6.22 13.65
N ILE A 158 -3.48 7.16 12.86
CA ILE A 158 -3.36 7.18 11.41
C ILE A 158 -2.63 8.45 10.99
N ILE A 159 -1.85 8.35 9.92
CA ILE A 159 -1.20 9.49 9.29
C ILE A 159 -1.93 9.73 7.98
N THR A 160 -2.38 10.95 7.76
CA THR A 160 -3.23 11.33 6.62
C THR A 160 -2.65 12.52 5.87
N VAL A 161 -3.08 12.71 4.62
CA VAL A 161 -2.99 13.99 3.91
C VAL A 161 -4.41 14.51 3.73
N GLU A 162 -4.68 15.69 4.26
CA GLU A 162 -6.01 16.28 4.30
C GLU A 162 -5.98 17.63 3.58
N GLY A 163 -7.04 17.94 2.81
CA GLY A 163 -7.31 19.28 2.30
C GLY A 163 -8.31 20.00 3.20
N ASN A 164 -8.38 21.33 3.10
CA ASN A 164 -9.25 22.18 3.92
C ASN A 164 -8.97 22.02 5.43
N THR A 165 -7.69 21.98 5.79
CA THR A 165 -7.20 21.78 7.16
C THR A 165 -6.13 22.82 7.50
N ASP A 166 -5.52 22.71 8.68
CA ASP A 166 -4.35 23.50 9.07
C ASP A 166 -3.18 22.60 9.51
N GLY A 167 -1.98 23.17 9.63
CA GLY A 167 -0.80 22.48 10.16
C GLY A 167 -0.81 22.24 11.68
N THR A 168 -1.84 22.69 12.41
CA THR A 168 -1.87 22.77 13.89
C THR A 168 -2.93 21.91 14.55
N GLY A 169 -3.31 20.78 13.95
CA GLY A 169 -4.27 19.84 14.55
C GLY A 169 -5.74 20.30 14.57
N SER A 170 -6.07 21.51 14.08
CA SER A 170 -7.46 21.95 13.93
C SER A 170 -8.16 21.19 12.81
N THR A 171 -9.49 21.15 12.87
CA THR A 171 -10.38 20.60 11.84
C THR A 171 -10.74 21.65 10.78
N THR A 172 -10.44 22.92 11.04
CA THR A 172 -10.74 24.04 10.15
C THR A 172 -9.45 24.78 9.79
N GLY A 173 -9.15 24.89 8.50
CA GLY A 173 -8.07 25.71 7.96
C GLY A 173 -8.16 25.79 6.45
N ASN A 174 -7.29 26.58 5.82
CA ASN A 174 -7.26 26.76 4.37
C ASN A 174 -5.96 26.23 3.77
N ALA A 175 -5.57 25.02 4.15
CA ALA A 175 -4.38 24.37 3.63
C ALA A 175 -4.57 22.88 3.34
N VAL A 176 -3.69 22.33 2.50
CA VAL A 176 -3.36 20.90 2.48
C VAL A 176 -2.29 20.66 3.53
N ALA A 177 -2.50 19.69 4.42
CA ALA A 177 -1.52 19.34 5.45
C ALA A 177 -1.51 17.85 5.76
N GLN A 178 -0.34 17.35 6.16
CA GLN A 178 -0.23 16.06 6.81
C GLN A 178 -0.73 16.11 8.26
N LYS A 179 -1.47 15.10 8.70
CA LYS A 179 -2.03 15.04 10.05
C LYS A 179 -1.79 13.69 10.70
N VAL A 180 -1.48 13.72 12.00
CA VAL A 180 -1.56 12.54 12.86
C VAL A 180 -2.91 12.59 13.56
N ARG A 181 -3.76 11.61 13.31
CA ARG A 181 -5.12 11.52 13.88
C ARG A 181 -5.23 10.27 14.73
N ASN A 182 -5.83 10.39 15.90
CA ASN A 182 -6.18 9.21 16.68
C ASN A 182 -7.41 8.53 16.06
N LYS A 183 -7.46 7.20 16.06
CA LYS A 183 -8.59 6.42 15.55
C LYS A 183 -9.90 6.75 16.25
N SER A 184 -9.89 7.32 17.46
CA SER A 184 -11.11 7.76 18.15
C SER A 184 -11.90 8.85 17.43
N ALA A 185 -11.27 9.62 16.54
CA ALA A 185 -11.93 10.65 15.73
C ALA A 185 -12.48 10.12 14.39
N VAL A 186 -12.28 8.83 14.11
CA VAL A 186 -12.60 8.21 12.82
C VAL A 186 -13.98 7.57 12.88
N LEU A 187 -14.83 7.93 11.92
CA LEU A 187 -16.12 7.27 11.71
C LEU A 187 -15.96 5.96 10.93
N GLY A 188 -15.07 5.95 9.92
CA GLY A 188 -14.73 4.77 9.14
C GLY A 188 -13.93 5.10 7.89
N TYR A 189 -13.80 4.11 7.03
CA TYR A 189 -12.94 4.15 5.85
C TYR A 189 -13.71 3.75 4.59
N GLY A 190 -13.65 4.59 3.56
CA GLY A 190 -13.95 4.20 2.20
C GLY A 190 -12.75 3.49 1.59
N LEU A 191 -12.99 2.35 0.94
CA LEU A 191 -11.96 1.49 0.33
C LEU A 191 -12.06 1.56 -1.21
N PRO A 192 -11.33 2.47 -1.86
CA PRO A 192 -11.40 2.60 -3.31
C PRO A 192 -10.88 1.32 -3.97
N ALA A 193 -11.66 0.74 -4.89
CA ALA A 193 -11.24 -0.43 -5.66
C ALA A 193 -10.28 -0.05 -6.78
N TYR A 194 -9.09 0.41 -6.39
CA TYR A 194 -7.97 0.68 -7.29
C TYR A 194 -7.73 -0.51 -8.24
N PRO A 195 -7.48 -0.27 -9.55
CA PRO A 195 -7.17 -1.35 -10.46
C PRO A 195 -5.86 -1.98 -10.01
N ARG A 196 -5.89 -3.26 -9.63
CA ARG A 196 -4.67 -4.01 -9.40
C ARG A 196 -4.00 -4.20 -10.75
N ILE A 197 -2.75 -3.73 -10.88
CA ILE A 197 -1.95 -4.10 -12.03
C ILE A 197 -1.73 -5.60 -11.92
N SER A 198 -2.21 -6.32 -12.92
CA SER A 198 -2.22 -7.76 -12.97
C SER A 198 -1.67 -8.17 -14.33
N PRO A 199 -0.34 -8.08 -14.52
CA PRO A 199 0.29 -8.27 -15.82
C PRO A 199 -0.03 -9.62 -16.43
N ASP A 200 -0.15 -9.66 -17.76
CA ASP A 200 -0.15 -10.94 -18.47
C ASP A 200 1.20 -11.66 -18.28
N LEU A 201 1.17 -12.99 -18.41
CA LEU A 201 2.39 -13.80 -18.32
C LEU A 201 3.11 -13.77 -19.68
N GLU A 202 4.31 -13.18 -19.71
CA GLU A 202 5.15 -13.08 -20.91
C GLU A 202 6.49 -13.80 -20.69
N GLY A 203 6.90 -14.65 -21.62
CA GLY A 203 8.15 -15.42 -21.55
C GLY A 203 7.96 -16.89 -21.91
N ASP A 204 9.06 -17.54 -22.29
CA ASP A 204 9.07 -18.93 -22.78
C ASP A 204 9.12 -19.96 -21.62
N THR A 205 9.73 -19.58 -20.49
CA THR A 205 9.82 -20.42 -19.28
C THR A 205 8.99 -19.84 -18.14
N VAL A 206 8.64 -20.69 -17.16
CA VAL A 206 7.93 -20.23 -15.96
C VAL A 206 8.79 -19.21 -15.20
N GLU A 207 10.10 -19.45 -15.06
CA GLU A 207 11.02 -18.49 -14.44
C GLU A 207 11.02 -17.13 -15.15
N GLU A 208 11.03 -17.10 -16.48
CA GLU A 208 10.99 -15.87 -17.28
C GLU A 208 9.64 -15.15 -17.14
N GLN A 209 8.53 -15.91 -17.15
CA GLN A 209 7.19 -15.35 -16.90
C GLN A 209 7.09 -14.69 -15.53
N VAL A 210 7.59 -15.34 -14.49
CA VAL A 210 7.64 -14.75 -13.14
C VAL A 210 8.54 -13.51 -13.13
N TYR A 211 9.70 -13.56 -13.79
CA TYR A 211 10.60 -12.41 -13.88
C TYR A 211 9.91 -11.20 -14.54
N ASN A 212 9.39 -11.37 -15.76
CA ASN A 212 8.73 -10.31 -16.51
C ASN A 212 7.50 -9.76 -15.78
N TYR A 213 6.74 -10.62 -15.11
CA TYR A 213 5.59 -10.24 -14.30
C TYR A 213 5.99 -9.23 -13.20
N PHE A 214 6.97 -9.56 -12.35
CA PHE A 214 7.43 -8.64 -11.29
C PHE A 214 8.15 -7.40 -11.83
N ARG A 215 8.90 -7.54 -12.94
CA ARG A 215 9.52 -6.37 -13.59
C ARG A 215 8.48 -5.39 -14.13
N THR A 216 7.37 -5.90 -14.67
CA THR A 216 6.23 -5.08 -15.12
C THR A 216 5.53 -4.40 -13.94
N LEU A 217 5.46 -5.05 -12.78
CA LEU A 217 5.01 -4.44 -11.52
C LEU A 217 6.00 -3.43 -10.92
N GLY A 218 7.16 -3.22 -11.56
CA GLY A 218 8.16 -2.24 -11.14
C GLY A 218 9.14 -2.72 -10.07
N TYR A 219 9.15 -3.99 -9.70
CA TYR A 219 10.15 -4.55 -8.77
C TYR A 219 11.51 -4.55 -9.41
N SER A 220 12.55 -4.07 -8.71
CA SER A 220 13.93 -4.09 -9.20
C SER A 220 14.36 -5.49 -9.65
N LYS A 221 15.45 -5.55 -10.42
CA LYS A 221 16.03 -6.83 -10.84
C LYS A 221 16.37 -7.68 -9.61
N GLU A 222 16.97 -7.06 -8.60
CA GLU A 222 17.37 -7.69 -7.35
C GLU A 222 16.19 -8.20 -6.54
N ALA A 223 15.13 -7.39 -6.40
CA ALA A 223 13.90 -7.80 -5.74
C ALA A 223 13.28 -9.02 -6.45
N THR A 224 13.18 -8.94 -7.77
CA THR A 224 12.62 -9.99 -8.61
C THR A 224 13.40 -11.30 -8.50
N CYS A 225 14.73 -11.24 -8.65
CA CYS A 225 15.59 -12.43 -8.52
C CYS A 225 15.53 -13.03 -7.11
N GLY A 226 15.44 -12.19 -6.06
CA GLY A 226 15.27 -12.67 -4.68
C GLY A 226 13.94 -13.41 -4.45
N ILE A 227 12.84 -12.97 -5.08
CA ILE A 227 11.55 -13.66 -5.06
C ILE A 227 11.65 -15.00 -5.78
N ILE A 228 12.16 -15.02 -7.02
CA ILE A 228 12.25 -16.25 -7.82
C ILE A 228 13.17 -17.28 -7.13
N ALA A 229 14.25 -16.83 -6.48
CA ALA A 229 15.14 -17.70 -5.73
C ALA A 229 14.47 -18.42 -4.55
N ASN A 230 13.57 -17.71 -3.84
CA ASN A 230 12.75 -18.33 -2.81
C ASN A 230 11.78 -19.35 -3.42
N MET A 231 11.06 -18.99 -4.49
CA MET A 231 10.19 -19.93 -5.22
C MET A 231 10.97 -21.16 -5.73
N LYS A 232 12.23 -20.99 -6.13
CA LYS A 232 13.08 -22.09 -6.57
C LYS A 232 13.37 -23.06 -5.44
N ALA A 233 13.68 -22.55 -4.25
CA ALA A 233 13.90 -23.36 -3.07
C ALA A 233 12.62 -24.05 -2.58
N GLU A 234 11.46 -23.39 -2.70
CA GLU A 234 10.18 -23.94 -2.24
C GLU A 234 9.62 -25.01 -3.19
N SER A 235 9.52 -24.71 -4.48
CA SER A 235 8.75 -25.51 -5.43
C SER A 235 9.51 -25.89 -6.69
N GLY A 236 10.74 -25.39 -6.85
CA GLY A 236 11.42 -25.46 -8.14
C GLY A 236 10.91 -24.42 -9.15
N VAL A 237 10.16 -23.40 -8.70
CA VAL A 237 9.37 -22.45 -9.52
C VAL A 237 8.23 -23.16 -10.25
N ASN A 238 7.46 -23.98 -9.52
CA ASN A 238 6.37 -24.77 -10.07
C ASN A 238 5.04 -24.51 -9.33
N SER A 239 4.07 -23.89 -10.01
CA SER A 239 2.76 -23.59 -9.45
C SER A 239 1.91 -24.82 -9.13
N THR A 240 2.21 -25.99 -9.71
CA THR A 240 1.48 -27.23 -9.45
C THR A 240 2.11 -28.07 -8.34
N SER A 241 3.19 -27.59 -7.72
CA SER A 241 3.94 -28.37 -6.74
C SER A 241 3.12 -28.63 -5.48
N ILE A 242 3.18 -29.85 -4.96
CA ILE A 242 2.66 -30.23 -3.65
C ILE A 242 3.80 -30.87 -2.88
N GLN A 243 4.01 -30.41 -1.65
CA GLN A 243 5.09 -30.85 -0.79
C GLN A 243 5.11 -32.38 -0.64
N GLY A 244 6.31 -32.96 -0.52
CA GLY A 244 6.46 -34.40 -0.27
C GLY A 244 5.92 -35.30 -1.38
N GLY A 245 5.78 -34.80 -2.61
CA GLY A 245 5.32 -35.58 -3.76
C GLY A 245 3.80 -35.80 -3.79
N GLY A 246 3.01 -34.84 -3.30
CA GLY A 246 1.54 -34.89 -3.38
C GLY A 246 0.80 -35.12 -2.07
N ALA A 247 1.51 -35.28 -0.95
CA ALA A 247 0.91 -35.65 0.35
C ALA A 247 1.24 -34.68 1.49
N GLY A 248 2.20 -33.79 1.31
CA GLY A 248 2.62 -32.84 2.33
C GLY A 248 1.62 -31.68 2.52
N PRO A 249 1.75 -30.94 3.63
CA PRO A 249 0.81 -29.89 3.99
C PRO A 249 0.89 -28.62 3.15
N ALA A 250 1.89 -28.44 2.28
CA ALA A 250 2.08 -27.22 1.50
C ALA A 250 1.93 -27.45 -0.02
N ALA A 251 1.48 -26.41 -0.75
CA ALA A 251 1.31 -26.47 -2.20
C ALA A 251 1.47 -25.10 -2.88
N GLY A 252 1.73 -25.12 -4.19
CA GLY A 252 1.92 -23.94 -5.02
C GLY A 252 3.38 -23.48 -5.15
N ILE A 253 3.58 -22.41 -5.91
CA ILE A 253 4.91 -21.88 -6.27
C ILE A 253 5.71 -21.40 -5.05
N CYS A 254 5.04 -20.89 -4.03
CA CYS A 254 5.60 -20.51 -2.73
C CYS A 254 5.27 -21.51 -1.61
N GLN A 255 4.79 -22.71 -1.94
CA GLN A 255 4.45 -23.74 -0.93
C GLN A 255 3.60 -23.19 0.23
N TRP A 256 2.47 -22.54 -0.07
CA TRP A 256 1.53 -22.10 0.97
C TRP A 256 1.06 -23.30 1.80
N GLU A 257 1.27 -23.22 3.12
CA GLU A 257 0.92 -24.27 4.07
C GLU A 257 -0.60 -24.46 4.24
N ASN A 258 -0.98 -25.61 4.81
CA ASN A 258 -2.35 -26.02 5.11
C ASN A 258 -3.20 -26.38 3.89
N TYR A 259 -2.56 -26.85 2.81
CA TYR A 259 -3.20 -27.46 1.64
C TYR A 259 -4.16 -28.59 2.03
N ASN A 260 -3.69 -29.55 2.82
CA ASN A 260 -4.47 -30.74 3.19
C ASN A 260 -5.68 -30.42 4.06
N THR A 261 -5.59 -29.39 4.91
CA THR A 261 -6.69 -28.95 5.79
C THR A 261 -7.55 -27.88 5.16
N GLN A 262 -7.17 -27.37 3.98
CA GLN A 262 -7.84 -26.29 3.26
C GLN A 262 -8.13 -25.09 4.17
N SER A 263 -7.08 -24.56 4.80
CA SER A 263 -7.21 -23.46 5.76
C SER A 263 -6.10 -22.42 5.58
N GLY A 264 -6.24 -21.26 6.24
CA GLY A 264 -5.23 -20.20 6.23
C GLY A 264 -4.99 -19.60 4.84
N ARG A 265 -3.74 -19.21 4.56
CA ARG A 265 -3.34 -18.55 3.31
C ARG A 265 -3.65 -19.42 2.08
N TRP A 266 -3.52 -20.75 2.18
CA TRP A 266 -3.83 -21.65 1.07
C TRP A 266 -5.33 -21.64 0.72
N LEU A 267 -6.23 -21.62 1.72
CA LEU A 267 -7.67 -21.49 1.45
C LEU A 267 -7.99 -20.18 0.73
N SER A 268 -7.39 -19.06 1.16
CA SER A 268 -7.59 -17.77 0.50
C SER A 268 -7.14 -17.78 -0.97
N LEU A 269 -6.01 -18.43 -1.27
CA LEU A 269 -5.56 -18.65 -2.64
C LEU A 269 -6.59 -19.49 -3.43
N TYR A 270 -7.07 -20.58 -2.86
CA TYR A 270 -8.04 -21.46 -3.49
C TYR A 270 -9.37 -20.74 -3.79
N GLU A 271 -9.90 -19.98 -2.82
CA GLU A 271 -11.13 -19.21 -2.98
C GLU A 271 -10.99 -18.11 -4.03
N ARG A 272 -9.82 -17.47 -4.11
CA ARG A 272 -9.50 -16.52 -5.18
C ARG A 272 -9.48 -17.19 -6.55
N ALA A 273 -8.80 -18.32 -6.70
CA ALA A 273 -8.79 -19.06 -7.96
C ALA A 273 -10.22 -19.37 -8.41
N LYS A 274 -11.06 -19.82 -7.47
CA LYS A 274 -12.47 -20.12 -7.71
C LYS A 274 -13.29 -18.90 -8.13
N SER A 275 -13.07 -17.74 -7.52
CA SER A 275 -13.79 -16.51 -7.87
C SER A 275 -13.40 -15.97 -9.25
N GLU A 276 -12.17 -16.28 -9.69
CA GLU A 276 -11.68 -15.98 -11.04
C GLU A 276 -12.04 -17.07 -12.07
N GLY A 277 -12.75 -18.13 -11.67
CA GLY A 277 -13.13 -19.25 -12.54
C GLY A 277 -11.96 -20.12 -12.98
N LYS A 278 -10.88 -20.15 -12.18
CA LYS A 278 -9.62 -20.83 -12.45
C LYS A 278 -9.32 -21.91 -11.41
N ASP A 279 -8.32 -22.74 -11.70
CA ASP A 279 -7.77 -23.71 -10.75
C ASP A 279 -6.68 -23.07 -9.88
N TRP A 280 -6.49 -23.55 -8.65
CA TRP A 280 -5.45 -23.03 -7.76
C TRP A 280 -4.04 -23.20 -8.32
N THR A 281 -3.83 -24.15 -9.25
CA THR A 281 -2.55 -24.38 -9.95
C THR A 281 -2.23 -23.33 -11.02
N ASP A 282 -3.17 -22.44 -11.36
CA ASP A 282 -2.96 -21.35 -12.33
C ASP A 282 -1.84 -20.42 -11.84
N LEU A 283 -0.76 -20.33 -12.62
CA LEU A 283 0.42 -19.54 -12.27
C LEU A 283 0.06 -18.07 -12.04
N LYS A 284 -0.79 -17.50 -12.91
CA LYS A 284 -1.14 -16.09 -12.83
C LYS A 284 -1.90 -15.79 -11.54
N VAL A 285 -2.88 -16.63 -11.17
CA VAL A 285 -3.60 -16.51 -9.89
C VAL A 285 -2.65 -16.55 -8.70
N GLN A 286 -1.67 -17.46 -8.71
CA GLN A 286 -0.69 -17.56 -7.62
C GLN A 286 0.19 -16.31 -7.50
N LEU A 287 0.66 -15.76 -8.63
CA LEU A 287 1.45 -14.51 -8.63
C LEU A 287 0.61 -13.30 -8.21
N ASP A 288 -0.61 -13.21 -8.70
CA ASP A 288 -1.59 -12.19 -8.32
C ASP A 288 -1.92 -12.25 -6.81
N PHE A 289 -2.03 -13.46 -6.25
CA PHE A 289 -2.27 -13.69 -4.82
C PHE A 289 -1.05 -13.32 -3.97
N LEU A 290 0.15 -13.74 -4.38
CA LEU A 290 1.40 -13.36 -3.73
C LEU A 290 1.54 -11.83 -3.64
N VAL A 291 1.30 -11.11 -4.75
CA VAL A 291 1.37 -9.65 -4.77
C VAL A 291 0.32 -9.04 -3.84
N TRP A 292 -0.90 -9.57 -3.82
CA TRP A 292 -1.93 -9.14 -2.87
C TRP A 292 -1.47 -9.29 -1.41
N GLU A 293 -0.82 -10.40 -1.05
CA GLU A 293 -0.30 -10.61 0.29
C GLU A 293 0.83 -9.62 0.64
N LEU A 294 1.77 -9.39 -0.29
CA LEU A 294 2.83 -8.39 -0.13
C LEU A 294 2.27 -6.98 0.07
N GLU A 295 1.17 -6.65 -0.61
CA GLU A 295 0.46 -5.38 -0.52
C GLU A 295 -0.40 -5.24 0.75
N GLY A 296 -0.38 -6.23 1.64
CA GLY A 296 -1.10 -6.19 2.92
C GLY A 296 -2.29 -7.14 3.03
N GLY A 297 -2.52 -7.99 2.04
CA GLY A 297 -3.46 -9.11 2.13
C GLY A 297 -3.10 -10.10 3.24
N ASP A 298 -1.81 -10.25 3.55
CA ASP A 298 -1.34 -10.89 4.78
C ASP A 298 -0.75 -9.83 5.73
N ALA A 299 -1.48 -9.54 6.80
CA ALA A 299 -1.07 -8.56 7.80
C ALA A 299 0.31 -8.88 8.41
N THR A 300 0.66 -10.16 8.51
CA THR A 300 1.95 -10.59 9.05
C THR A 300 3.09 -10.26 8.09
N THR A 301 2.96 -10.60 6.80
CA THR A 301 3.93 -10.21 5.76
C THR A 301 4.16 -8.71 5.76
N LYS A 302 3.07 -7.92 5.73
CA LYS A 302 3.17 -6.46 5.75
C LYS A 302 3.90 -5.94 6.99
N TYR A 303 3.48 -6.39 8.17
CA TYR A 303 4.08 -5.97 9.43
C TYR A 303 5.60 -6.24 9.48
N LEU A 304 6.02 -7.45 9.09
CA LEU A 304 7.44 -7.83 9.11
C LEU A 304 8.26 -7.04 8.08
N MET A 305 7.70 -6.81 6.89
CA MET A 305 8.35 -6.03 5.83
C MET A 305 8.52 -4.57 6.26
N ASP A 306 7.47 -3.95 6.79
CA ASP A 306 7.47 -2.56 7.27
C ASP A 306 8.47 -2.39 8.42
N THR A 307 8.45 -3.30 9.39
CA THR A 307 9.27 -3.18 10.61
C THR A 307 10.75 -3.45 10.37
N ASN A 308 11.09 -4.43 9.53
CA ASN A 308 12.46 -4.93 9.44
C ASN A 308 13.19 -4.51 8.15
N TYR A 309 12.45 -4.14 7.10
CA TYR A 309 13.02 -3.92 5.76
C TYR A 309 12.61 -2.57 5.13
N GLY A 310 11.95 -1.70 5.88
CA GLY A 310 11.53 -0.38 5.40
C GLY A 310 10.28 -0.40 4.51
N GLY A 311 9.52 -1.50 4.54
CA GLY A 311 8.25 -1.63 3.84
C GLY A 311 8.37 -2.12 2.40
N LEU A 312 7.20 -2.35 1.78
CA LEU A 312 7.11 -2.94 0.45
C LEU A 312 7.83 -2.12 -0.62
N GLU A 313 7.80 -0.79 -0.52
CA GLU A 313 8.46 0.08 -1.50
C GLU A 313 9.99 -0.04 -1.42
N ALA A 314 10.57 -0.08 -0.22
CA ALA A 314 12.00 -0.30 -0.02
C ALA A 314 12.43 -1.67 -0.56
N PHE A 315 11.62 -2.70 -0.31
CA PHE A 315 11.81 -4.03 -0.89
C PHE A 315 11.74 -4.02 -2.42
N ARG A 316 10.68 -3.40 -2.98
CA ARG A 316 10.46 -3.29 -4.44
C ARG A 316 11.64 -2.60 -5.14
N ASN A 317 12.25 -1.60 -4.51
CA ASN A 317 13.30 -0.78 -5.12
C ASN A 317 14.75 -1.19 -4.72
N THR A 318 14.91 -2.21 -3.88
CA THR A 318 16.22 -2.62 -3.36
C THR A 318 17.23 -2.90 -4.47
N GLN A 319 18.49 -2.54 -4.25
CA GLN A 319 19.63 -2.86 -5.12
C GLN A 319 20.50 -3.98 -4.54
N SER A 320 19.98 -4.70 -3.52
CA SER A 320 20.69 -5.79 -2.87
C SER A 320 19.87 -7.07 -3.00
N VAL A 321 20.35 -7.97 -3.87
CA VAL A 321 19.71 -9.28 -4.09
C VAL A 321 19.74 -10.14 -2.82
N SER A 322 20.78 -10.02 -1.99
CA SER A 322 20.85 -10.74 -0.72
C SER A 322 19.81 -10.24 0.27
N MET A 323 19.63 -8.92 0.38
CA MET A 323 18.56 -8.32 1.19
C MET A 323 17.19 -8.71 0.65
N ALA A 324 16.97 -8.68 -0.67
CA ALA A 324 15.70 -9.10 -1.27
C ALA A 324 15.37 -10.56 -0.94
N THR A 325 16.34 -11.46 -1.12
CA THR A 325 16.17 -12.89 -0.87
C THR A 325 15.82 -13.14 0.60
N GLU A 326 16.53 -12.47 1.52
CA GLU A 326 16.29 -12.59 2.96
C GLU A 326 14.96 -11.95 3.40
N ALA A 327 14.64 -10.76 2.88
CA ALA A 327 13.40 -10.06 3.21
C ALA A 327 12.18 -10.90 2.78
N PHE A 328 12.20 -11.43 1.55
CA PHE A 328 11.12 -12.30 1.08
C PHE A 328 11.03 -13.59 1.90
N GLU A 329 12.16 -14.23 2.22
CA GLU A 329 12.15 -15.40 3.10
C GLU A 329 11.54 -15.05 4.46
N LYS A 330 12.11 -14.08 5.19
CA LYS A 330 11.72 -13.80 6.57
C LYS A 330 10.35 -13.17 6.71
N CYS A 331 9.84 -12.50 5.68
CA CYS A 331 8.57 -11.79 5.74
C CYS A 331 7.44 -12.56 5.05
N PHE A 332 7.69 -13.22 3.92
CA PHE A 332 6.68 -13.91 3.14
C PHE A 332 6.65 -15.42 3.40
N GLU A 333 7.79 -16.11 3.21
CA GLU A 333 7.86 -17.58 3.36
C GLU A 333 7.81 -18.02 4.82
N ARG A 334 8.58 -17.33 5.67
CA ARG A 334 8.71 -17.55 7.12
C ARG A 334 9.06 -19.01 7.43
N ALA A 335 10.00 -19.56 6.68
CA ALA A 335 10.35 -20.97 6.79
C ALA A 335 11.04 -21.25 8.13
N GLY A 336 10.62 -22.32 8.82
CA GLY A 336 11.24 -22.70 10.08
C GLY A 336 12.74 -23.04 9.94
N ILE A 337 13.14 -23.61 8.80
CA ILE A 337 14.53 -23.84 8.41
C ILE A 337 14.71 -23.32 6.98
N PRO A 338 15.17 -22.07 6.81
CA PRO A 338 15.08 -21.40 5.51
C PRO A 338 16.09 -21.88 4.47
N ASN A 339 17.20 -22.49 4.88
CA ASN A 339 18.32 -22.83 3.98
C ASN A 339 18.76 -21.62 3.11
N MET A 340 19.03 -20.50 3.78
CA MET A 340 19.34 -19.21 3.13
C MET A 340 20.54 -19.27 2.17
N GLU A 341 21.51 -20.14 2.42
CA GLU A 341 22.68 -20.30 1.54
C GLU A 341 22.25 -20.74 0.13
N VAL A 342 21.38 -21.74 0.05
CA VAL A 342 20.85 -22.24 -1.24
C VAL A 342 19.99 -21.19 -1.93
N ARG A 343 19.15 -20.48 -1.17
CA ARG A 343 18.33 -19.38 -1.74
C ARG A 343 19.20 -18.27 -2.31
N LEU A 344 20.24 -17.85 -1.58
CA LEU A 344 21.17 -16.83 -2.06
C LEU A 344 21.93 -17.30 -3.30
N GLN A 345 22.33 -18.57 -3.35
CA GLN A 345 22.94 -19.15 -4.55
C GLN A 345 22.00 -19.02 -5.76
N TYR A 346 20.75 -19.47 -5.65
CA TYR A 346 19.76 -19.32 -6.73
C TYR A 346 19.56 -17.86 -7.11
N ALA A 347 19.54 -16.94 -6.14
CA ALA A 347 19.34 -15.53 -6.42
C ALA A 347 20.48 -14.95 -7.27
N TYR A 348 21.74 -15.29 -6.97
CA TYR A 348 22.88 -14.88 -7.78
C TYR A 348 22.91 -15.56 -9.16
N GLU A 349 22.44 -16.81 -9.27
CA GLU A 349 22.28 -17.49 -10.56
C GLU A 349 21.25 -16.75 -11.44
N TYR A 350 20.08 -16.39 -10.89
CA TYR A 350 19.06 -15.62 -11.61
C TYR A 350 19.52 -14.20 -11.97
N MET A 351 20.32 -13.56 -11.12
CA MET A 351 20.92 -12.24 -11.43
C MET A 351 21.84 -12.28 -12.66
N GLY A 352 22.46 -13.43 -12.95
CA GLY A 352 23.29 -13.64 -14.13
C GLY A 352 22.52 -14.14 -15.36
N MET A 353 21.30 -14.66 -15.17
CA MET A 353 20.46 -15.20 -16.24
C MET A 353 19.62 -14.12 -16.93
N PHE A 354 18.97 -13.28 -16.13
CA PHE A 354 18.29 -12.06 -16.57
C PHE A 354 19.25 -10.88 -16.40
#